data_AF-A0A4Q7CI57-F1
#
_entry.id   AF-A0A4Q7CI57-F1
#
_cell.length_a   1.000
_cell.length_b   1.000
_cell.length_c   1.000
_cell.angle_alpha   90.00
_cell.angle_beta   90.00
_cell.angle_gamma   90.00
#
_symmetry.space_group_name_H-M   'P 1'
#
loop_
_entity.id
_entity.type
_entity.pdbx_description
1 polymer ?
#
loop_
_entity_poly.entity_id
_entity_poly.type
_entity_poly.pdbx_seq_one_letter_code
_entity_poly.pdbx_strand_id
1 'polypeptide(L)' 'GQLLDVLEAEKVTGIFLVPAQWQAVCTGQQARPRDLRLRVLSWGAAPAPDALLRQMSATFPGTQILAAFGPTEMS' A
#
# COMPACT_ATOMS: atom_id res chain seq x y z
N GLY A 1 -3.92 1.46 13.94
CA GLY A 1 -4.91 2.15 13.11
C GLY A 1 -5.65 1.06 12.39
N GLN A 2 -6.99 1.09 12.40
CA GLN A 2 -7.81 -0.11 12.19
C GLN A 2 -7.41 -0.95 10.97
N LEU A 3 -7.03 -0.33 9.84
CA LEU A 3 -6.55 -1.05 8.66
C LEU A 3 -5.28 -1.87 8.94
N LEU A 4 -4.21 -1.26 9.45
CA LEU A 4 -2.95 -1.96 9.73
C LEU A 4 -3.12 -3.12 10.71
N ASP A 5 -4.01 -2.95 11.70
CA ASP A 5 -4.29 -3.97 12.70
C ASP A 5 -5.02 -5.18 12.05
N VAL A 6 -5.91 -4.94 11.08
CA VAL A 6 -6.54 -6.00 10.25
C VAL A 6 -5.52 -6.67 9.34
N LEU A 7 -4.63 -5.90 8.68
CA LEU A 7 -3.62 -6.49 7.79
C LEU A 7 -2.66 -7.43 8.53
N GLU A 8 -2.31 -7.09 9.77
CA GLU A 8 -1.51 -7.93 10.66
C GLU A 8 -2.28 -9.19 11.08
N ALA A 9 -3.52 -9.04 11.58
CA ALA A 9 -4.33 -10.15 12.08
C ALA A 9 -4.64 -11.19 10.98
N GLU A 10 -5.02 -10.72 9.80
CA GLU A 10 -5.40 -11.56 8.66
C GLU A 10 -4.21 -11.99 7.79
N LYS A 11 -2.98 -11.55 8.15
CA LYS A 11 -1.75 -11.86 7.42
C LYS A 11 -1.87 -11.56 5.92
N VAL A 12 -2.46 -10.41 5.60
CA VAL A 12 -2.72 -10.00 4.21
C VAL A 12 -1.41 -9.90 3.45
N THR A 13 -1.38 -10.47 2.23
CA THR A 13 -0.20 -10.51 1.37
C THR A 13 -0.28 -9.53 0.19
N GLY A 14 -1.46 -9.05 -0.16
CA GLY A 14 -1.68 -8.12 -1.25
C GLY A 14 -2.81 -7.14 -0.92
N ILE A 15 -2.64 -5.87 -1.28
CA ILE A 15 -3.66 -4.85 -1.06
C ILE A 15 -3.68 -3.80 -2.19
N PHE A 16 -4.87 -3.32 -2.50
CA PHE A 16 -5.11 -2.21 -3.41
C PHE A 16 -5.67 -1.02 -2.63
N LEU A 17 -5.04 0.15 -2.78
CA LEU A 17 -5.45 1.40 -2.14
C LEU A 17 -5.22 2.59 -3.09
N VAL A 18 -5.91 3.71 -2.87
CA VAL A 18 -5.60 4.96 -3.58
C VAL A 18 -4.37 5.66 -2.97
N PRO A 19 -3.68 6.57 -3.71
CA PRO A 19 -2.47 7.23 -3.21
C PRO A 19 -2.60 7.91 -1.84
N ALA A 20 -3.72 8.59 -1.57
CA ALA A 20 -3.97 9.23 -0.27
C ALA A 20 -4.05 8.22 0.89
N GLN A 21 -4.62 7.04 0.65
CA GLN A 21 -4.68 5.97 1.63
C GLN A 21 -3.29 5.37 1.88
N TRP A 22 -2.48 5.20 0.83
CA TRP A 22 -1.08 4.76 0.97
C TRP A 22 -0.26 5.72 1.84
N GLN A 23 -0.46 7.02 1.69
CA GLN A 23 0.17 8.03 2.56
C GLN A 23 -0.16 7.77 4.04
N ALA A 24 -1.44 7.60 4.35
CA ALA A 24 -1.90 7.35 5.72
C ALA A 24 -1.38 6.00 6.27
N VAL A 25 -1.33 4.97 5.44
CA VAL A 25 -0.78 3.65 5.79
C VAL A 25 0.71 3.75 6.10
N CYS A 26 1.49 4.44 5.26
CA CYS A 26 2.92 4.60 5.49
C CYS A 26 3.18 5.38 6.79
N THR A 27 2.47 6.49 7.01
CA THR A 27 2.58 7.27 8.26
C THR A 27 2.21 6.43 9.47
N GLY A 28 1.11 5.66 9.41
CA GLY A 28 0.66 4.80 10.49
C GLY A 28 1.65 3.69 10.83
N GLN A 29 2.25 3.07 9.80
CA GLN A 29 3.25 2.01 9.97
C GLN A 29 4.56 2.57 10.53
N GLN A 30 5.01 3.74 10.09
CA GLN A 30 6.21 4.39 10.62
C GLN A 30 6.02 4.85 12.07
N ALA A 31 4.84 5.37 12.42
CA ALA A 31 4.54 5.82 13.78
C ALA A 31 4.43 4.66 14.78
N ARG A 32 3.90 3.51 14.36
CA ARG A 32 3.83 2.30 15.17
C ARG A 32 3.88 1.07 14.26
N PRO A 33 5.04 0.43 14.10
CA PRO A 33 5.19 -0.72 13.21
C PRO A 33 4.31 -1.92 13.60
N ARG A 34 3.73 -2.59 12.60
CA ARG A 34 3.06 -3.90 12.70
C ARG A 34 3.84 -4.98 11.96
N ASP A 35 3.70 -6.24 12.36
CA ASP A 35 4.25 -7.41 11.64
C ASP A 35 3.38 -7.74 10.41
N LEU A 36 3.60 -6.99 9.32
CA LEU A 36 2.83 -7.16 8.09
C LEU A 36 3.45 -8.23 7.18
N ARG A 37 2.60 -9.03 6.53
CA ARG A 37 2.99 -10.06 5.56
C ARG A 37 2.80 -9.64 4.10
N LEU A 38 2.71 -8.33 3.87
CA LEU A 38 2.53 -7.75 2.56
C LEU A 38 3.69 -8.14 1.63
N ARG A 39 3.34 -8.54 0.41
CA ARG A 39 4.24 -8.88 -0.71
C ARG A 39 3.95 -8.02 -1.93
N VAL A 40 2.70 -7.59 -2.08
CA VAL A 40 2.22 -6.81 -3.21
C VAL A 40 1.45 -5.58 -2.71
N LEU A 41 1.94 -4.40 -3.09
CA LEU A 41 1.32 -3.10 -2.84
C LEU A 41 0.82 -2.58 -4.19
N SER A 42 -0.49 -2.39 -4.34
CA SER A 42 -1.05 -1.87 -5.58
C SER A 42 -1.83 -0.57 -5.37
N TRP A 43 -1.85 0.27 -6.40
CA TRP A 43 -2.65 1.49 -6.40
C TRP A 43 -3.22 1.80 -7.77
N GLY A 44 -4.25 2.64 -7.81
CA GLY A 44 -4.89 3.11 -9.04
C GLY A 44 -5.72 4.36 -8.79
N ALA A 45 -6.60 4.69 -9.74
CA ALA A 45 -7.51 5.84 -9.76
C ALA A 45 -6.86 7.24 -9.85
N ALA A 46 -5.60 7.40 -9.45
CA ALA A 46 -4.83 8.64 -9.61
C ALA A 46 -3.32 8.35 -9.71
N PRO A 47 -2.53 9.23 -10.37
CA PRO A 47 -1.08 9.13 -10.37
C PRO A 47 -0.53 9.29 -8.95
N ALA A 48 0.37 8.39 -8.53
CA ALA A 48 1.09 8.49 -7.28
C ALA A 48 2.35 9.36 -7.47
N PRO A 49 2.61 10.36 -6.59
CA PRO A 49 3.87 11.11 -6.62
C PRO A 49 5.09 10.20 -6.37
N ASP A 50 6.23 10.51 -7.00
CA ASP A 50 7.50 9.77 -6.79
C ASP A 50 7.88 9.69 -5.29
N ALA A 51 7.67 10.78 -4.54
CA ALA A 51 7.91 10.81 -3.11
C ALA A 51 7.11 9.74 -2.33
N LEU A 52 5.85 9.51 -2.72
CA LEU A 52 5.00 8.48 -2.11
C LEU A 52 5.52 7.08 -2.46
N LEU A 53 5.91 6.83 -3.71
CA LEU A 53 6.46 5.53 -4.12
C LEU A 53 7.75 5.19 -3.36
N ARG A 54 8.64 6.18 -3.18
CA ARG A 54 9.84 6.04 -2.34
C ARG A 54 9.48 5.75 -0.89
N GLN A 55 8.48 6.45 -0.35
CA GLN A 55 8.01 6.23 1.02
C GLN A 55 7.44 4.82 1.19
N MET A 56 6.65 4.32 0.23
CA MET A 56 6.12 2.96 0.24
C MET A 56 7.25 1.93 0.21
N SER A 57 8.23 2.10 -0.68
CA SER A 57 9.38 1.20 -0.79
C SER A 57 10.23 1.18 0.48
N ALA A 58 10.40 2.33 1.14
CA ALA A 58 11.16 2.42 2.39
C ALA A 58 10.40 1.82 3.58
N THR A 59 9.07 1.98 3.61
CA THR A 59 8.22 1.50 4.70
C THR A 59 7.99 -0.01 4.63
N PHE A 60 7.95 -0.57 3.41
CA PHE A 60 7.66 -1.98 3.15
C PHE A 60 8.77 -2.60 2.28
N PRO A 61 9.98 -2.79 2.83
CA PRO A 61 11.10 -3.34 2.07
C PRO A 61 10.80 -4.76 1.58
N GLY A 62 11.21 -5.06 0.34
CA GLY A 62 11.03 -6.39 -0.28
C GLY A 62 9.65 -6.65 -0.87
N THR A 63 8.77 -5.65 -0.88
CA THR A 63 7.46 -5.73 -1.54
C THR A 63 7.50 -5.25 -2.99
N GLN A 64 6.59 -5.76 -3.82
CA GLN A 64 6.40 -5.29 -5.18
C GLN A 64 5.36 -4.17 -5.19
N ILE A 65 5.70 -3.05 -5.82
CA ILE A 65 4.84 -1.86 -5.93
C ILE A 65 4.29 -1.82 -7.36
N LEU A 66 2.99 -2.08 -7.54
CA LEU A 66 2.33 -2.19 -8.85
C LEU A 66 1.30 -1.08 -9.08
N ALA A 67 1.44 -0.37 -10.19
CA ALA A 67 0.43 0.57 -10.64
C ALA A 67 -0.63 -0.18 -11.45
N ALA A 68 -1.88 -0.19 -10.99
CA ALA A 68 -3.00 -0.73 -11.73
C ALA A 68 -3.65 0.40 -12.54
N PHE A 69 -3.36 0.41 -13.84
CA PHE A 69 -4.01 1.26 -14.82
C PHE A 69 -4.77 0.36 -15.79
N GLY A 70 -6.07 0.53 -15.89
CA GLY A 70 -6.91 -0.15 -16.86
C GLY A 70 -8.06 0.74 -17.29
N PRO A 71 -8.49 0.70 -18.56
CA PRO A 71 -9.75 1.31 -18.95
C PRO A 71 -10.89 0.57 -18.23
N THR A 72 -11.87 1.31 -17.71
CA THR A 72 -13.11 0.74 -17.13
C THR A 72 -13.96 0.00 -18.18
N GLU A 73 -13.55 0.02 -19.45
CA GLU A 73 -14.27 -0.51 -20.60
C GLU A 73 -13.82 -1.93 -21.02
N MET A 74 -12.79 -2.52 -20.38
CA MET A 74 -12.38 -3.92 -20.59
C MET A 74 -12.55 -4.74 -19.31
N SER A 75 -13.80 -5.03 -18.93
CA SER A 75 -14.13 -6.05 -17.92
C SER A 75 -15.43 -6.75 -18.26
#